data_AF-A0A3L8AXB9-F1
#
_entry.id   AF-A0A3L8AXB9-F1
#
_cell.length_a   1.000
_cell.length_b   1.000
_cell.length_c   1.000
_cell.angle_alpha   90.00
_cell.angle_beta   90.00
_cell.angle_gamma   90.00
#
_symmetry.space_group_name_H-M   'P 1'
#
loop_
_entity.id
_entity.type
_entity.pdbx_description
1 polymer ?
#
loop_
_entity_poly.entity_id
_entity_poly.type
_entity_poly.pdbx_seq_one_letter_code
_entity_poly.pdbx_strand_id
1 'polypeptide(L)'
;MMFYHLGEDLVKTMHEWMGLLFVGAIVLHLLNHWAPFSRYFKSKQAVAIVILVFAVAGTWMVSSSVGGGSEHPAKQLMKQVQQAPLTRVAALQGESEQDLVQRLQAAGVQVESAQQTLTELARTNQKHPTELLSLVLGNP
;
A
#
# COMPACT_ATOMS: atom_id res chain seq x y z
N MET A 1 1.93 24.37 4.67
CA MET A 1 2.04 24.13 3.21
C MET A 1 0.68 23.70 2.67
N MET A 2 -0.30 24.60 2.63
CA MET A 2 -1.62 24.38 1.99
C MET A 2 -1.97 25.52 1.01
N PHE A 3 -1.03 26.45 0.78
CA PHE A 3 -1.27 27.66 -0.01
C PHE A 3 -0.38 27.80 -1.24
N TYR A 4 0.73 27.06 -1.30
CA TYR A 4 1.61 27.07 -2.46
C TYR A 4 2.12 25.65 -2.67
N HIS A 5 1.60 24.97 -3.69
CA HIS A 5 2.13 23.68 -4.19
C HIS A 5 3.60 23.80 -4.70
N LEU A 6 4.22 24.97 -4.55
CA LEU A 6 5.63 25.26 -4.86
C LEU A 6 6.63 24.68 -3.84
N GLY A 7 6.16 24.14 -2.71
CA GLY A 7 7.02 23.62 -1.65
C GLY A 7 7.16 22.10 -1.59
N GLU A 8 6.29 21.33 -2.27
CA GLU A 8 6.31 19.87 -2.19
C GLU A 8 7.53 19.26 -2.87
N ASP A 9 7.83 19.69 -4.11
CA ASP A 9 8.98 19.16 -4.85
C ASP A 9 10.32 19.54 -4.21
N LEU A 10 10.42 20.75 -3.65
CA LEU A 10 11.63 21.21 -2.98
C LEU A 10 11.87 20.44 -1.68
N VAL A 11 10.82 20.29 -0.86
CA VAL A 11 10.91 19.51 0.39
C VAL A 11 11.20 18.05 0.09
N LYS A 12 10.57 17.47 -0.94
CA LYS A 12 10.82 16.09 -1.35
C LYS A 12 12.26 15.88 -1.80
N THR A 13 12.77 16.75 -2.65
CA THR A 13 14.16 16.72 -3.10
C THR A 13 15.11 16.86 -1.91
N MET A 14 14.90 17.83 -1.03
CA MET A 14 15.72 17.98 0.18
C MET A 14 15.64 16.75 1.09
N HIS A 15 14.46 16.15 1.26
CA HIS A 15 14.27 14.98 2.10
C HIS A 15 15.01 13.75 1.54
N GLU A 16 15.00 13.57 0.22
CA GLU A 16 15.74 12.49 -0.45
C GLU A 16 17.26 12.65 -0.26
N TRP A 17 17.80 13.85 -0.52
CA TRP A 17 19.23 14.11 -0.36
C TRP A 17 19.70 14.10 1.10
N MET A 18 18.91 14.68 2.01
CA MET A 18 19.22 14.64 3.45
C MET A 18 19.13 13.20 3.98
N GLY A 19 18.16 12.41 3.52
CA GLY A 19 18.07 10.99 3.86
C GLY A 19 19.32 10.22 3.42
N LEU A 20 19.78 10.45 2.18
CA LEU A 20 20.98 9.81 1.66
C LEU A 20 22.26 10.24 2.42
N LEU A 21 22.40 11.53 2.72
CA LEU A 21 23.50 12.04 3.55
C LEU A 21 23.46 11.46 4.97
N PHE A 22 22.28 11.35 5.57
CA PHE A 22 22.12 10.79 6.90
C PHE A 22 22.48 9.31 6.96
N VAL A 23 22.09 8.53 5.94
CA VAL A 23 22.52 7.13 5.79
C VAL A 23 24.05 7.04 5.70
N GLY A 24 24.68 7.88 4.86
CA GLY A 24 26.14 7.95 4.76
C GLY A 24 26.82 8.28 6.09
N ALA A 25 26.30 9.26 6.83
CA ALA A 25 26.80 9.65 8.14
C ALA A 25 26.67 8.51 9.17
N ILE A 26 25.56 7.78 9.18
CA ILE A 26 25.36 6.61 10.05
C ILE A 26 26.36 5.50 9.71
N VAL A 27 26.54 5.18 8.43
CA VAL A 27 27.50 4.15 8.00
C VAL A 27 28.92 4.54 8.43
N LEU A 28 29.33 5.78 8.18
CA LEU A 28 30.64 6.27 8.59
C LEU A 28 30.81 6.23 10.12
N HIS A 29 29.79 6.65 10.87
CA HIS A 29 29.78 6.55 12.33
C HIS A 29 29.94 5.10 12.80
N LEU A 30 29.24 4.16 12.17
CA LEU A 30 29.27 2.74 12.53
C LEU A 30 30.64 2.10 12.23
N LEU A 31 31.23 2.43 11.08
CA LEU A 31 32.57 1.96 10.70
C LEU A 31 33.64 2.53 11.63
N ASN A 32 33.57 3.83 11.94
CA ASN A 32 34.53 4.51 12.80
C ASN A 32 34.42 4.07 14.28
N HIS A 33 33.22 3.70 14.72
CA HIS A 33 32.93 3.25 16.09
C HIS A 33 32.54 1.75 16.18
N TRP A 34 33.11 0.92 15.29
CA TRP A 34 32.78 -0.50 15.23
C TRP A 34 33.17 -1.28 16.50
N ALA A 35 34.27 -0.89 17.15
CA ALA A 35 34.76 -1.54 18.37
C ALA A 35 33.77 -1.45 19.56
N PRO A 36 33.27 -0.26 19.97
CA PRO A 36 32.24 -0.18 20.99
C PRO A 36 30.91 -0.77 20.51
N PHE A 37 30.54 -0.62 19.24
CA PHE A 37 29.29 -1.16 18.68
C PHE A 37 29.23 -2.71 18.82
N SER A 38 30.30 -3.41 18.44
CA SER A 38 30.38 -4.88 18.58
C SER A 38 30.43 -5.36 20.03
N ARG A 39 30.86 -4.51 20.98
CA ARG A 39 30.88 -4.84 22.41
C ARG A 39 29.48 -4.87 23.03
N TYR A 40 28.53 -4.09 22.51
CA TYR A 40 27.13 -4.14 22.96
C TYR A 40 26.54 -5.55 22.76
N PHE A 41 26.78 -6.17 21.60
CA PHE A 41 26.32 -7.53 21.29
C PHE A 41 26.99 -8.63 22.10
N LYS A 42 28.16 -8.35 22.72
CA LYS A 42 28.84 -9.31 23.59
C LYS A 42 28.32 -9.31 25.03
N SER A 43 27.61 -8.26 25.45
CA SER A 43 27.07 -8.18 26.81
C SER A 43 25.73 -8.90 26.90
N LYS A 44 25.65 -9.92 27.77
CA LYS A 44 24.43 -10.70 27.99
C LYS A 44 23.24 -9.82 28.40
N GLN A 45 23.51 -8.74 29.13
CA GLN A 45 22.50 -7.77 29.57
C GLN A 45 21.92 -6.94 28.41
N ALA A 46 22.75 -6.43 27.49
CA ALA A 46 22.23 -5.68 26.35
C ALA A 46 21.42 -6.59 25.40
N VAL A 47 21.89 -7.82 25.17
CA VAL A 47 21.15 -8.80 24.38
C VAL A 47 19.78 -9.11 25.00
N ALA A 48 19.72 -9.28 26.34
CA ALA A 48 18.46 -9.51 27.04
C ALA A 48 17.48 -8.34 26.88
N ILE A 49 17.95 -7.09 26.98
CA ILE A 49 17.12 -5.90 26.77
C ILE A 49 16.62 -5.83 25.33
N VAL A 50 17.48 -6.09 24.35
CA VAL A 50 17.09 -6.12 22.93
C VAL A 50 16.00 -7.17 22.70
N ILE A 51 16.19 -8.40 23.18
CA ILE A 51 15.18 -9.47 23.06
C ILE A 51 13.86 -9.05 23.71
N LEU A 52 13.90 -8.45 24.89
CA LEU A 52 12.69 -7.99 25.59
C LEU A 52 11.95 -6.91 24.79
N VAL A 53 12.68 -5.92 24.25
CA VAL A 53 12.10 -4.85 23.43
C VAL A 53 11.49 -5.43 22.16
N PHE A 54 12.18 -6.34 21.48
CA PHE A 54 11.65 -7.02 20.28
C PHE A 54 10.45 -7.90 20.61
N ALA A 55 10.43 -8.58 21.75
CA ALA A 55 9.28 -9.36 22.18
C ALA A 55 8.05 -8.47 22.43
N VAL A 56 8.22 -7.35 23.12
CA VAL A 56 7.14 -6.38 23.38
C VAL A 56 6.68 -5.66 22.10
N ALA A 57 7.62 -5.28 21.22
CA ALA A 57 7.27 -4.72 19.92
C ALA A 57 6.53 -5.76 19.05
N GLY A 58 6.96 -7.02 19.11
CA GLY A 58 6.33 -8.15 18.43
C GLY A 58 4.91 -8.41 18.91
N THR A 59 4.62 -8.31 20.21
CA THR A 59 3.24 -8.44 20.71
C THR A 59 2.35 -7.32 20.19
N TRP A 60 2.88 -6.09 20.11
CA TRP A 60 2.16 -4.96 19.50
C TRP A 60 1.89 -5.16 18.00
N MET A 61 2.89 -5.66 17.25
CA MET A 61 2.75 -5.94 15.83
C MET A 61 1.71 -7.05 15.57
N VAL A 62 1.78 -8.15 16.33
CA VAL A 62 0.79 -9.23 16.23
C VAL A 62 -0.60 -8.73 16.63
N SER A 63 -0.71 -7.93 17.70
CA SER A 63 -1.97 -7.29 18.11
C SER A 63 -2.54 -6.39 17.01
N SER A 64 -1.70 -5.64 16.29
CA SER A 64 -2.16 -4.81 15.16
C SER A 64 -2.59 -5.63 13.92
N SER A 65 -2.03 -6.84 13.74
CA SER A 65 -2.43 -7.76 12.66
C SER A 65 -3.67 -8.60 12.99
N VAL A 66 -3.89 -8.92 14.27
CA VAL A 66 -5.00 -9.77 14.73
C VAL A 66 -6.21 -8.92 15.14
N GLY A 67 -5.98 -7.79 15.81
CA GLY A 67 -6.97 -6.75 16.04
C GLY A 67 -6.92 -5.78 14.88
N GLY A 68 -7.57 -6.14 13.77
CA GLY A 68 -7.59 -5.42 12.50
C GLY A 68 -7.42 -3.92 12.69
N GLY A 69 -6.16 -3.46 12.59
CA GLY A 69 -5.83 -2.06 12.72
C GLY A 69 -6.68 -1.35 11.69
N SER A 70 -7.65 -0.57 12.17
CA SER A 70 -8.78 0.00 11.43
C SER A 70 -8.41 0.16 9.97
N GLU A 71 -8.73 -0.86 9.14
CA GLU A 71 -8.45 -0.75 7.71
C GLU A 71 -9.15 0.54 7.31
N HIS A 72 -8.38 1.50 6.81
CA HIS A 72 -8.91 2.82 6.47
C HIS A 72 -10.24 2.60 5.77
N PRO A 73 -11.38 3.17 6.22
CA PRO A 73 -12.70 2.75 5.75
C PRO A 73 -12.80 2.74 4.22
N ALA A 74 -12.08 3.66 3.56
CA ALA A 74 -11.89 3.66 2.11
C ALA A 74 -11.30 2.35 1.53
N LYS A 75 -10.28 1.74 2.16
CA LYS A 75 -9.71 0.44 1.75
C LYS A 75 -10.71 -0.70 1.92
N GLN A 76 -11.49 -0.71 2.99
CA GLN A 76 -12.52 -1.73 3.21
C GLN A 76 -13.62 -1.62 2.16
N LEU A 77 -14.10 -0.40 1.89
CA LEU A 77 -15.03 -0.11 0.80
C LEU A 77 -14.46 -0.54 -0.55
N MET A 78 -13.17 -0.28 -0.78
CA MET A 78 -12.50 -0.66 -2.03
C MET A 78 -12.50 -2.17 -2.25
N LYS A 79 -12.18 -2.96 -1.21
CA LYS A 79 -12.25 -4.42 -1.27
C LYS A 79 -13.67 -4.90 -1.58
N GLN A 80 -14.68 -4.28 -0.95
CA GLN A 80 -16.08 -4.63 -1.19
C GLN A 80 -16.51 -4.32 -2.63
N VAL A 81 -16.08 -3.20 -3.21
CA VAL A 81 -16.35 -2.86 -4.62
C VAL A 81 -15.65 -3.83 -5.58
N GLN A 82 -14.40 -4.20 -5.32
CA GLN A 82 -13.64 -5.15 -6.16
C GLN A 82 -14.22 -6.58 -6.15
N GLN A 83 -14.90 -6.95 -5.07
CA GLN A 83 -15.58 -8.24 -4.90
C GLN A 83 -17.06 -8.19 -5.27
N ALA A 84 -17.61 -7.01 -5.57
CA ALA A 84 -18.98 -6.88 -6.04
C ALA A 84 -19.10 -7.33 -7.51
N PRO A 85 -20.23 -7.91 -7.91
CA PRO A 85 -20.49 -8.24 -9.32
C PRO A 85 -20.64 -6.95 -10.14
N LEU A 86 -20.28 -7.01 -11.42
CA LEU A 86 -20.38 -5.85 -12.34
C LEU A 86 -21.77 -5.20 -12.33
N THR A 87 -22.85 -5.99 -12.17
CA THR A 87 -24.22 -5.49 -12.05
C THR A 87 -24.40 -4.45 -10.94
N ARG A 88 -23.86 -4.73 -9.75
CA ARG A 88 -23.91 -3.82 -8.59
C ARG A 88 -23.00 -2.62 -8.79
N VAL A 89 -21.89 -2.82 -9.48
CA VAL A 89 -20.93 -1.73 -9.77
C VAL A 89 -21.50 -0.76 -10.83
N ALA A 90 -22.23 -1.26 -11.84
CA ALA A 90 -22.95 -0.44 -12.81
C ALA A 90 -24.05 0.40 -12.14
N ALA A 91 -24.84 -0.22 -11.25
CA ALA A 91 -25.88 0.47 -10.49
C ALA A 91 -25.34 1.61 -9.61
N LEU A 92 -24.11 1.47 -9.06
CA LEU A 92 -23.45 2.53 -8.31
C LEU A 92 -23.07 3.74 -9.17
N GLN A 93 -22.86 3.55 -10.47
CA GLN A 93 -22.54 4.62 -11.43
C GLN A 93 -23.77 5.20 -12.12
N GLY A 94 -24.95 4.62 -11.90
CA GLY A 94 -26.17 5.00 -12.61
C GLY A 94 -26.16 4.62 -14.10
N GLU A 95 -25.29 3.69 -14.50
CA GLU A 95 -25.19 3.18 -15.88
C GLU A 95 -25.85 1.80 -16.01
N SER A 96 -26.24 1.44 -17.23
CA SER A 96 -26.75 0.10 -17.48
C SER A 96 -25.60 -0.92 -17.44
N GLU A 97 -25.92 -2.16 -17.06
CA GLU A 97 -24.95 -3.26 -17.05
C GLU A 97 -24.31 -3.46 -18.43
N GLN A 98 -25.10 -3.26 -19.49
CA GLN A 98 -24.66 -3.41 -20.88
C GLN A 98 -23.64 -2.34 -21.27
N ASP A 99 -23.85 -1.09 -20.86
CA ASP A 99 -22.93 0.01 -21.15
C ASP A 99 -21.58 -0.18 -20.45
N LEU A 100 -21.60 -0.63 -19.19
CA LEU A 100 -20.36 -0.93 -18.45
C LEU A 100 -19.58 -2.08 -19.10
N VAL A 101 -20.26 -3.15 -19.52
CA VAL A 101 -19.63 -4.28 -20.22
C VAL A 101 -19.03 -3.84 -21.55
N GLN A 102 -19.75 -3.01 -22.32
CA GLN A 102 -19.23 -2.47 -23.58
C GLN A 102 -18.00 -1.59 -23.36
N ARG A 103 -17.99 -0.73 -22.33
CA ARG A 103 -16.82 0.09 -21.99
C ARG A 103 -15.60 -0.78 -21.64
N LEU A 104 -15.80 -1.81 -20.82
CA LEU A 104 -14.74 -2.74 -20.45
C LEU A 104 -14.20 -3.49 -21.67
N GLN A 105 -15.07 -3.97 -22.54
CA GLN A 105 -14.67 -4.64 -23.78
C GLN A 105 -13.94 -3.70 -24.74
N ALA A 106 -14.39 -2.44 -24.87
CA ALA A 106 -13.71 -1.42 -25.66
C ALA A 106 -12.30 -1.10 -25.12
N ALA A 107 -12.08 -1.24 -23.81
CA ALA A 107 -10.78 -1.13 -23.17
C ALA A 107 -9.92 -2.41 -23.26
N GLY A 108 -10.36 -3.43 -24.02
CA GLY A 108 -9.64 -4.69 -24.20
C GLY A 108 -9.80 -5.67 -23.04
N VAL A 109 -10.81 -5.49 -22.18
CA VAL A 109 -11.13 -6.42 -21.09
C VAL A 109 -12.15 -7.44 -21.57
N GLN A 110 -11.78 -8.71 -21.59
CA GLN A 110 -12.68 -9.82 -21.83
C GLN A 110 -13.63 -9.98 -20.62
N VAL A 111 -14.93 -9.83 -20.90
CA VAL A 111 -16.01 -10.01 -19.92
C VAL A 111 -16.89 -11.15 -20.44
N GLU A 112 -16.96 -12.25 -19.71
CA GLU A 112 -17.78 -13.41 -20.07
C GLU A 112 -19.21 -13.29 -19.52
N SER A 113 -19.37 -12.60 -18.38
CA SER A 113 -20.65 -12.45 -17.71
C SER A 113 -20.65 -11.22 -16.79
N ALA A 114 -21.80 -10.51 -16.71
CA ALA A 114 -22.00 -9.38 -15.81
C ALA A 114 -22.06 -9.78 -14.31
N GLN A 115 -22.08 -11.08 -14.02
CA GLN A 115 -22.00 -11.62 -12.66
C GLN A 115 -20.54 -11.75 -12.18
N GLN A 116 -19.57 -11.66 -13.09
CA GLN A 116 -18.15 -11.69 -12.72
C GLN A 116 -17.82 -10.48 -11.86
N THR A 117 -16.91 -10.69 -10.92
CA THR A 117 -16.36 -9.63 -10.07
C THR A 117 -15.18 -8.94 -10.75
N LEU A 118 -14.83 -7.74 -10.30
CA LEU A 118 -13.63 -7.04 -10.79
C LEU A 118 -12.35 -7.83 -10.56
N THR A 119 -12.31 -8.60 -9.48
CA THR A 119 -11.18 -9.47 -9.12
C THR A 119 -11.04 -10.65 -10.08
N GLU A 120 -12.16 -11.25 -10.50
CA GLU A 120 -12.16 -12.34 -11.49
C GLU A 120 -11.76 -11.83 -12.87
N LEU A 121 -12.29 -10.67 -13.27
CA LEU A 121 -11.90 -10.03 -14.53
C LEU A 121 -10.43 -9.67 -14.57
N ALA A 122 -9.86 -9.17 -13.46
CA ALA A 122 -8.43 -8.89 -13.32
C ALA A 122 -7.61 -10.15 -13.56
N ARG A 123 -8.04 -11.28 -12.98
CA ARG A 123 -7.37 -12.57 -13.13
C ARG A 123 -7.43 -13.09 -14.57
N THR A 124 -8.61 -13.08 -15.19
CA THR A 124 -8.82 -13.57 -16.56
C THR A 124 -8.04 -12.72 -17.57
N ASN A 125 -7.98 -11.41 -17.36
CA ASN A 125 -7.34 -10.47 -18.27
C ASN A 125 -5.86 -10.20 -17.95
N GLN A 126 -5.28 -10.88 -16.94
CA GLN A 126 -3.92 -10.65 -16.44
C GLN A 126 -3.63 -9.17 -16.13
N LYS A 127 -4.65 -8.43 -15.70
CA LYS A 127 -4.59 -7.00 -15.36
C LYS A 127 -4.58 -6.82 -13.85
N HIS A 128 -4.05 -5.68 -13.39
CA HIS A 128 -4.08 -5.38 -11.97
C HIS A 128 -5.50 -4.92 -11.55
N PRO A 129 -6.06 -5.37 -10.41
CA PRO A 129 -7.42 -4.99 -9.98
C PRO A 129 -7.62 -3.48 -9.86
N THR A 130 -6.57 -2.74 -9.54
CA THR A 130 -6.56 -1.27 -9.46
C THR A 130 -6.69 -0.60 -10.82
N GLU A 131 -6.15 -1.20 -11.88
CA GLU A 131 -6.24 -0.71 -13.27
C GLU A 131 -7.68 -0.90 -13.80
N LEU A 132 -8.27 -2.07 -13.56
CA LEU A 132 -9.67 -2.31 -13.88
C LEU A 132 -10.61 -1.39 -13.10
N LEU A 133 -10.31 -1.14 -11.83
CA LEU A 133 -11.07 -0.21 -11.02
C LEU A 133 -11.04 1.22 -11.57
N SER A 134 -9.89 1.69 -12.08
CA SER A 134 -9.83 3.01 -12.73
C SER A 134 -10.65 3.09 -14.03
N LEU A 135 -10.65 2.02 -14.82
CA LEU A 135 -11.48 1.89 -16.03
C LEU A 135 -12.98 1.87 -15.72
N VAL A 136 -13.33 1.25 -14.59
CA VAL A 136 -14.70 1.17 -14.11
C VAL A 136 -15.17 2.50 -13.55
N LEU A 137 -14.39 3.13 -12.67
CA LEU A 137 -14.77 4.35 -11.94
C LEU A 137 -14.78 5.63 -12.79
N GLY A 138 -14.39 5.56 -14.07
CA GLY A 138 -14.48 6.68 -14.98
C GLY A 138 -13.59 7.84 -14.57
N ASN A 139 -12.32 7.78 -14.97
CA ASN A 139 -11.57 8.99 -15.28
C ASN A 139 -10.87 8.77 -16.63
N PRO A 140 -10.76 9.82 -17.47
CA PRO A 140 -10.17 9.73 -18.81
C PRO A 140 -8.73 9.19 -18.81
#